data_AF-A0A7J5ATC2-F1
#
_entry.id   AF-A0A7J5ATC2-F1
#
_cell.length_a   1.000
_cell.length_b   1.000
_cell.length_c   1.000
_cell.angle_alpha   90.00
_cell.angle_beta   90.00
_cell.angle_gamma   90.00
#
_symmetry.space_group_name_H-M   'P 1'
#
loop_
_entity.id
_entity.type
_entity.pdbx_description
1 polymer ?
#
loop_
_entity_poly.entity_id
_entity_poly.type
_entity_poly.pdbx_seq_one_letter_code
_entity_poly.pdbx_strand_id
1 'polypeptide(L)'
;AATAPCTGNDTATIILILSNNGICQDTDGDGIPDITDVDDDNDGIPDTEEGTGDTDGDGIIDSLDLDSDNDGILDVDEGGNGSLDTNGDGVIDSHDLGFVDANNDGQADGSVDANEEPDTDGDG
;
A
#
# COMPACT_ATOMS: atom_id res chain seq x y z
N ALA A 1 -10.32 27.60 3.38
CA ALA A 1 -11.35 26.78 2.72
C ALA A 1 -10.96 25.35 3.03
N ALA A 2 -11.77 24.63 3.80
CA ALA A 2 -11.52 23.21 4.05
C ALA A 2 -11.67 22.51 2.71
N THR A 3 -10.60 21.86 2.26
CA THR A 3 -10.64 20.89 1.16
C THR A 3 -11.72 19.87 1.51
N ALA A 4 -12.62 19.58 0.57
CA ALA A 4 -13.65 18.59 0.80
C ALA A 4 -12.95 17.24 1.07
N PRO A 5 -13.36 16.47 2.10
CA PRO A 5 -12.80 15.14 2.32
C PRO A 5 -13.11 14.28 1.09
N CYS A 6 -12.11 13.52 0.62
CA CYS A 6 -12.32 12.46 -0.35
C CYS A 6 -13.38 11.49 0.18
N THR A 7 -14.30 11.05 -0.68
CA THR A 7 -15.44 10.20 -0.30
C THR A 7 -15.77 9.15 -1.37
N GLY A 8 -14.89 8.96 -2.34
CA GLY A 8 -15.07 8.00 -3.43
C GLY A 8 -14.10 6.85 -3.26
N ASN A 9 -14.64 5.64 -3.27
CA ASN A 9 -13.87 4.42 -3.48
C ASN A 9 -13.58 4.28 -4.97
N ASP A 10 -12.32 4.03 -5.34
CA ASP A 10 -11.97 3.78 -6.73
C ASP A 10 -12.34 2.34 -7.09
N THR A 11 -13.58 2.14 -7.53
CA THR A 11 -13.90 0.89 -8.23
C THR A 11 -13.36 0.99 -9.66
N ALA A 12 -12.04 0.91 -9.82
CA ALA A 12 -11.30 1.12 -11.05
C ALA A 12 -11.57 0.04 -12.10
N THR A 13 -12.78 0.02 -12.67
CA THR A 13 -12.99 -0.53 -14.01
C THR A 13 -12.80 0.60 -15.01
N ILE A 14 -11.56 0.75 -15.52
CA ILE A 14 -11.19 1.33 -16.82
C ILE A 14 -12.06 2.50 -17.27
N ILE A 15 -11.52 3.73 -17.25
CA ILE A 15 -11.52 4.67 -18.39
C ILE A 15 -10.75 5.95 -18.04
N LEU A 16 -9.66 6.17 -18.77
CA LEU A 16 -9.03 7.45 -19.08
C LEU A 16 -10.07 8.50 -19.55
N ILE A 17 -10.72 9.26 -18.65
CA ILE A 17 -11.36 10.55 -18.97
C ILE A 17 -11.29 11.52 -17.77
N LEU A 18 -10.41 12.52 -17.86
CA LEU A 18 -10.62 13.93 -17.48
C LEU A 18 -11.81 14.21 -16.52
N SER A 19 -11.63 14.10 -15.20
CA SER A 19 -12.56 14.73 -14.25
C SER A 19 -11.87 15.29 -13.02
N ASN A 20 -11.57 16.59 -13.08
CA ASN A 20 -11.54 17.50 -11.94
C ASN A 20 -12.81 17.35 -11.08
N ASN A 21 -12.83 16.45 -10.11
CA ASN A 21 -13.59 16.53 -8.84
C ASN A 21 -13.54 15.19 -8.07
N GLY A 22 -12.60 15.04 -7.13
CA GLY A 22 -12.83 14.26 -5.90
C GLY A 22 -12.68 12.74 -5.95
N ILE A 23 -11.96 12.19 -6.93
CA ILE A 23 -11.34 10.87 -6.78
C ILE A 23 -10.03 11.08 -6.01
N CYS A 24 -9.88 10.41 -4.88
CA CYS A 24 -8.55 10.21 -4.31
C CYS A 24 -7.95 8.99 -5.02
N GLN A 25 -6.62 8.98 -5.13
CA GLN A 25 -5.88 7.78 -5.54
C GLN A 25 -6.06 6.70 -4.45
N ASP A 26 -6.00 5.46 -4.88
CA ASP A 26 -6.26 4.21 -4.15
C ASP A 26 -5.47 3.16 -4.95
N THR A 27 -4.16 3.09 -4.67
CA THR A 27 -3.15 2.48 -5.55
C THR A 27 -3.25 0.95 -5.54
N ASP A 28 -3.53 0.36 -4.38
CA ASP A 28 -3.77 -1.07 -4.20
C ASP A 28 -5.25 -1.49 -4.42
N GLY A 29 -6.20 -0.56 -4.34
CA GLY A 29 -7.62 -0.81 -4.55
C GLY A 29 -8.35 -1.39 -3.34
N ASP A 30 -7.83 -1.23 -2.12
CA ASP A 30 -8.46 -1.75 -0.89
C ASP A 30 -9.63 -0.88 -0.39
N GLY A 31 -9.75 0.35 -0.93
CA GLY A 31 -10.78 1.33 -0.61
C GLY A 31 -10.39 2.34 0.47
N ILE A 32 -9.15 2.32 0.95
CA ILE A 32 -8.47 3.35 1.72
C ILE A 32 -7.73 4.26 0.72
N PRO A 33 -7.94 5.59 0.79
CA PRO A 33 -7.22 6.49 -0.11
C PRO A 33 -5.74 6.62 0.25
N ASP A 34 -4.84 6.70 -0.74
CA ASP A 34 -3.38 6.85 -0.55
C ASP A 34 -2.99 7.95 0.47
N ILE A 35 -3.77 9.03 0.52
CA ILE A 35 -3.47 10.15 1.43
C ILE A 35 -3.60 9.79 2.93
N THR A 36 -4.23 8.66 3.20
CA THR A 36 -4.66 8.16 4.52
C THR A 36 -4.34 6.68 4.70
N ASP A 37 -3.83 6.02 3.68
CA ASP A 37 -3.27 4.68 3.79
C ASP A 37 -1.98 4.71 4.59
N VAL A 38 -1.57 3.55 5.07
CA VAL A 38 -0.28 3.32 5.73
C VAL A 38 0.70 2.56 4.84
N ASP A 39 0.18 1.91 3.79
CA ASP A 39 0.88 1.05 2.85
C ASP A 39 0.12 1.16 1.50
N ASP A 40 0.45 2.19 0.72
CA ASP A 40 -0.33 2.64 -0.44
C ASP A 40 -0.43 1.59 -1.57
N ASP A 41 0.52 0.64 -1.66
CA ASP A 41 0.52 -0.44 -2.65
C ASP A 41 0.37 -1.85 -2.06
N ASN A 42 0.29 -1.96 -0.73
CA ASN A 42 0.01 -3.16 0.05
C ASN A 42 0.99 -4.32 -0.23
N ASP A 43 2.24 -3.99 -0.53
CA ASP A 43 3.32 -4.96 -0.68
C ASP A 43 3.83 -5.48 0.70
N GLY A 44 3.38 -4.85 1.79
CA GLY A 44 3.72 -5.19 3.16
C GLY A 44 4.89 -4.40 3.75
N ILE A 45 5.39 -3.37 3.06
CA ILE A 45 6.37 -2.41 3.53
C ILE A 45 5.66 -1.07 3.71
N PRO A 46 5.59 -0.49 4.93
CA PRO A 46 4.87 0.78 5.10
C PRO A 46 5.50 1.95 4.35
N ASP A 47 4.67 2.90 3.87
CA ASP A 47 5.10 4.12 3.16
C ASP A 47 6.19 4.92 3.93
N THR A 48 6.17 4.82 5.26
CA THR A 48 7.14 5.52 6.12
C THR A 48 8.56 4.99 5.98
N GLU A 49 8.71 3.73 5.58
CA GLU A 49 10.00 3.08 5.35
C GLU A 49 10.47 3.22 3.90
N GLU A 50 9.57 3.12 2.92
CA GLU A 50 9.85 3.31 1.50
C GLU A 50 10.09 4.78 1.16
N GLY A 51 9.21 5.63 1.70
CA GLY A 51 9.22 7.07 1.52
C GLY A 51 8.88 7.52 0.11
N THR A 52 9.33 8.72 -0.25
CA THR A 52 9.01 9.33 -1.56
C THR A 52 10.14 9.12 -2.57
N GLY A 53 10.77 7.94 -2.52
CA GLY A 53 11.83 7.51 -3.44
C GLY A 53 11.31 7.31 -4.86
N ASP A 54 12.20 6.96 -5.77
CA ASP A 54 11.91 6.52 -7.15
C ASP A 54 13.22 5.84 -7.57
N THR A 55 13.38 4.61 -7.07
CA THR A 55 14.66 3.90 -7.01
C THR A 55 15.11 3.46 -8.40
N ASP A 56 14.18 3.04 -9.26
CA ASP A 56 14.45 2.68 -10.65
C ASP A 56 14.39 3.86 -11.64
N GLY A 57 13.76 4.97 -11.26
CA GLY A 57 13.64 6.19 -12.06
C GLY A 57 12.57 6.12 -13.15
N ASP A 58 11.55 5.27 -13.02
CA ASP A 58 10.47 5.11 -13.98
C ASP A 58 9.34 6.16 -13.82
N GLY A 59 9.32 6.85 -12.67
CA GLY A 59 8.42 7.93 -12.34
C GLY A 59 7.19 7.53 -11.51
N ILE A 60 7.12 6.27 -11.06
CA ILE A 60 6.34 5.83 -9.92
C ILE A 60 7.25 5.97 -8.68
N ILE A 61 6.70 6.39 -7.54
CA ILE A 61 7.52 6.47 -6.31
C ILE A 61 7.52 5.09 -5.65
N ASP A 62 8.58 4.79 -4.90
CA ASP A 62 8.76 3.46 -4.26
C ASP A 62 7.47 3.02 -3.54
N SER A 63 6.86 3.89 -2.72
CA SER A 63 5.58 3.58 -2.03
C SER A 63 4.32 3.48 -2.90
N LEU A 64 4.44 3.37 -4.22
CA LEU A 64 3.33 3.17 -5.15
C LEU A 64 3.72 2.12 -6.21
N ASP A 65 4.85 1.43 -6.03
CA ASP A 65 5.50 0.57 -7.01
C ASP A 65 5.83 -0.79 -6.40
N LEU A 66 5.24 -1.86 -6.93
CA LEU A 66 5.42 -3.22 -6.43
C LEU A 66 6.81 -3.85 -6.73
N ASP A 67 7.67 -3.15 -7.47
CA ASP A 67 9.04 -3.56 -7.84
C ASP A 67 9.93 -2.31 -7.98
N SER A 68 10.17 -1.64 -6.85
CA SER A 68 10.83 -0.34 -6.68
C SER A 68 12.20 -0.23 -7.38
N ASP A 69 12.92 -1.34 -7.55
CA ASP A 69 14.21 -1.36 -8.26
C ASP A 69 14.18 -2.05 -9.65
N ASN A 70 13.01 -2.57 -10.03
CA ASN A 70 12.68 -3.17 -11.32
C ASN A 70 13.64 -4.30 -11.72
N ASP A 71 14.10 -5.07 -10.73
CA ASP A 71 14.97 -6.22 -10.94
C ASP A 71 14.20 -7.53 -11.23
N GLY A 72 12.88 -7.49 -11.03
CA GLY A 72 11.94 -8.58 -11.28
C GLY A 72 11.67 -9.48 -10.08
N ILE A 73 12.11 -9.07 -8.88
CA ILE A 73 11.67 -9.59 -7.58
C ILE A 73 10.77 -8.51 -6.98
N LEU A 74 9.54 -8.86 -6.57
CA LEU A 74 8.60 -7.87 -6.03
C LEU A 74 9.01 -7.44 -4.62
N ASP A 75 8.68 -6.22 -4.24
CA ASP A 75 9.05 -5.66 -2.94
C ASP A 75 8.47 -6.48 -1.77
N VAL A 76 7.27 -7.04 -1.92
CA VAL A 76 6.71 -8.04 -0.99
C VAL A 76 7.64 -9.23 -0.72
N ASP A 77 8.38 -9.71 -1.73
CA ASP A 77 9.37 -10.78 -1.58
C ASP A 77 10.67 -10.27 -0.94
N GLU A 78 11.12 -9.06 -1.30
CA GLU A 78 12.36 -8.45 -0.82
C GLU A 78 12.28 -7.99 0.64
N GLY A 79 11.12 -7.45 1.04
CA GLY A 79 10.74 -7.11 2.41
C GLY A 79 10.58 -8.33 3.31
N GLY A 80 10.53 -9.54 2.73
CA GLY A 80 10.42 -10.80 3.46
C GLY A 80 8.98 -11.24 3.74
N ASN A 81 8.01 -10.60 3.09
CA ASN A 81 6.59 -10.81 3.26
C ASN A 81 5.97 -11.76 2.22
N GLY A 82 6.72 -12.22 1.21
CA GLY A 82 6.23 -13.10 0.14
C GLY A 82 5.62 -14.44 0.55
N SER A 83 5.65 -14.81 1.83
CA SER A 83 4.84 -15.94 2.33
C SER A 83 3.38 -15.60 2.60
N LEU A 84 3.05 -14.30 2.63
CA LEU A 84 1.73 -13.73 2.84
C LEU A 84 1.02 -13.44 1.51
N ASP A 85 1.75 -13.01 0.48
CA ASP A 85 1.28 -13.00 -0.91
C ASP A 85 1.26 -14.44 -1.46
N THR A 86 0.18 -15.14 -1.17
CA THR A 86 -0.04 -16.53 -1.54
C THR A 86 -0.53 -16.70 -2.96
N ASN A 87 -0.96 -15.61 -3.58
CA ASN A 87 -1.55 -15.59 -4.91
C ASN A 87 -0.53 -15.16 -5.98
N GLY A 88 0.52 -14.43 -5.57
CA GLY A 88 1.69 -14.04 -6.36
C GLY A 88 1.43 -12.84 -7.26
N ASP A 89 0.60 -11.88 -6.82
CA ASP A 89 0.31 -10.65 -7.55
C ASP A 89 1.02 -9.41 -7.00
N GLY A 90 1.82 -9.55 -5.95
CA GLY A 90 2.61 -8.48 -5.36
C GLY A 90 1.94 -7.76 -4.21
N VAL A 91 0.66 -8.03 -3.96
CA VAL A 91 -0.16 -7.32 -2.97
C VAL A 91 -0.64 -8.33 -1.93
N ILE A 92 -0.63 -7.95 -0.66
CA ILE A 92 -1.12 -8.79 0.44
C ILE A 92 -2.58 -8.41 0.74
N ASP A 93 -3.54 -9.14 0.20
CA ASP A 93 -4.94 -8.72 0.24
C ASP A 93 -5.93 -9.85 0.60
N SER A 94 -7.22 -9.55 0.46
CA SER A 94 -8.30 -10.51 0.76
C SER A 94 -8.33 -11.76 -0.14
N HIS A 95 -7.57 -11.78 -1.24
CA HIS A 95 -7.37 -12.94 -2.11
C HIS A 95 -6.28 -13.88 -1.58
N ASP A 96 -5.56 -13.48 -0.51
CA ASP A 96 -4.54 -14.31 0.12
C ASP A 96 -5.03 -15.24 1.23
N LEU A 97 -4.40 -16.41 1.27
CA LEU A 97 -4.70 -17.44 2.25
C LEU A 97 -4.17 -17.05 3.62
N GLY A 98 -5.10 -16.62 4.48
CA GLY A 98 -4.76 -16.28 5.86
C GLY A 98 -4.52 -14.79 6.06
N PHE A 99 -4.89 -13.96 5.08
CA PHE A 99 -5.02 -12.52 5.26
C PHE A 99 -5.87 -12.20 6.50
N VAL A 100 -5.33 -11.31 7.34
CA VAL A 100 -5.99 -10.75 8.51
C VAL A 100 -5.60 -9.28 8.58
N ASP A 101 -6.61 -8.43 8.62
CA ASP A 101 -6.54 -7.00 8.89
C ASP A 101 -7.54 -6.74 10.02
N ALA A 102 -7.05 -6.64 11.25
CA ALA A 102 -7.91 -6.56 12.44
C ALA A 102 -8.28 -5.12 12.84
N ASN A 103 -7.46 -4.16 12.45
CA ASN A 103 -7.57 -2.72 12.73
C ASN A 103 -8.22 -1.94 11.57
N ASN A 104 -8.37 -2.54 10.40
CA ASN A 104 -8.94 -1.94 9.19
C ASN A 104 -8.20 -0.68 8.76
N ASP A 105 -6.86 -0.76 8.76
CA ASP A 105 -5.98 0.28 8.23
C ASP A 105 -5.43 -0.02 6.82
N GLY A 106 -5.78 -1.16 6.24
CA GLY A 106 -5.44 -1.52 4.86
C GLY A 106 -4.33 -2.56 4.80
N GLN A 107 -3.42 -2.53 5.77
CA GLN A 107 -2.27 -3.42 5.83
C GLN A 107 -2.59 -4.75 6.54
N ALA A 108 -1.89 -5.83 6.14
CA ALA A 108 -2.03 -7.11 6.80
C ALA A 108 -1.33 -7.13 8.19
N ASP A 109 -2.01 -7.62 9.23
CA ASP A 109 -1.45 -7.81 10.58
C ASP A 109 -0.16 -8.66 10.60
N GLY A 110 0.08 -9.42 9.53
CA GLY A 110 1.22 -10.33 9.39
C GLY A 110 2.43 -9.76 8.63
N SER A 111 2.28 -8.66 7.89
CA SER A 111 3.34 -8.10 7.02
C SER A 111 4.29 -7.16 7.75
N VAL A 112 3.85 -6.56 8.85
CA VAL A 112 4.71 -5.77 9.72
C VAL A 112 5.49 -6.67 10.70
N ASP A 113 6.73 -6.27 11.03
CA ASP A 113 7.34 -6.76 12.28
C ASP A 113 6.36 -6.48 13.42
N ALA A 114 6.36 -7.32 14.46
CA ALA A 114 5.41 -7.30 15.57
C ALA A 114 5.45 -6.02 16.44
N ASN A 115 5.98 -4.92 15.92
CA ASN A 115 6.30 -3.65 16.55
C ASN A 115 5.57 -2.43 15.93
N GLU A 116 4.73 -2.57 14.92
CA GLU A 116 3.81 -1.51 14.46
C GLU A 116 2.39 -1.94 14.84
N GLU A 117 1.84 -1.56 15.99
CA GLU A 117 1.47 -0.21 16.44
C GLU A 117 1.27 -0.17 17.99
N PRO A 118 1.33 0.98 18.71
CA PRO A 118 2.17 2.17 18.59
C PRO A 118 3.27 2.16 19.69
N ASP A 119 4.25 3.08 19.65
CA ASP A 119 5.15 3.35 20.78
C ASP A 119 4.36 3.39 22.12
N THR A 120 4.48 2.30 22.89
CA THR A 120 3.90 2.18 24.24
C THR A 120 4.97 1.98 25.31
N ASP A 121 6.24 1.82 24.95
CA ASP A 121 7.34 1.67 25.90
C ASP A 121 8.56 2.58 25.68
N GLY A 122 8.62 3.33 24.59
CA GLY A 122 9.44 4.54 24.46
C GLY A 122 10.94 4.32 24.56
N ASP A 123 11.51 3.37 23.82
CA ASP A 123 12.97 3.22 23.68
C ASP A 123 13.45 3.22 22.22
N GLY A 124 13.55 4.44 21.68
CA GLY A 124 14.30 4.70 20.44
C GLY A 124 15.82 4.49 20.56
#